data_AF-A0A937V498-F1
#
_entry.id   AF-A0A937V498-F1
#
_cell.length_a   1.000
_cell.length_b   1.000
_cell.length_c   1.000
_cell.angle_alpha   90.00
_cell.angle_beta   90.00
_cell.angle_gamma   90.00
#
_symmetry.space_group_name_H-M   'P 1'
#
loop_
_entity.id
_entity.type
_entity.pdbx_description
1 polymer ?
#
loop_
_entity_poly.entity_id
_entity_poly.type
_entity_poly.pdbx_seq_one_letter_code
_entity_poly.pdbx_strand_id
1 'polypeptide(L)' 'MSETLKSDAQMVLKALSSILFEECYPLSRDFEPVPSNPGFYAFRYRDEILYIGIGNNLRRRFP' A
#
# COMPACT_ATOMS: atom_id res chain seq x y z
N MET A 1 13.52 7.93 -18.25
CA MET A 1 12.55 7.02 -17.60
C MET A 1 11.68 6.45 -18.71
N SER A 2 11.47 5.12 -18.77
CA SER A 2 10.62 4.54 -19.82
C SER A 2 9.16 4.97 -19.61
N GLU A 3 8.45 5.29 -20.69
CA GLU A 3 7.01 5.62 -20.64
C GLU A 3 6.20 4.46 -20.06
N THR A 4 6.61 3.21 -20.29
CA THR A 4 6.00 2.02 -19.67
C THR A 4 6.10 2.05 -18.15
N LEU A 5 7.29 2.35 -17.60
CA LEU A 5 7.49 2.42 -16.15
C LEU A 5 6.66 3.54 -15.51
N LYS A 6 6.49 4.65 -16.22
CA LYS A 6 5.65 5.77 -15.76
C LYS A 6 4.17 5.36 -15.76
N SER A 7 3.72 4.68 -16.81
CA SER A 7 2.35 4.15 -16.90
C SER A 7 2.08 3.14 -15.78
N ASP A 8 3.00 2.21 -15.53
CA ASP A 8 2.85 1.19 -14.48
C ASP A 8 2.81 1.84 -13.08
N ALA A 9 3.71 2.80 -12.82
CA ALA A 9 3.71 3.54 -11.55
C ALA A 9 2.40 4.33 -11.34
N GLN A 10 1.86 4.95 -12.40
CA GLN A 10 0.56 5.63 -12.33
C GLN A 10 -0.59 4.66 -12.07
N MET A 11 -0.55 3.46 -12.65
CA MET A 11 -1.55 2.43 -12.39
C MET A 11 -1.53 1.99 -10.93
N VAL A 12 -0.35 1.73 -10.36
CA VAL A 12 -0.19 1.37 -8.94
C VAL A 12 -0.68 2.50 -8.04
N LEU A 13 -0.27 3.75 -8.30
CA LEU A 13 -0.74 4.89 -7.52
C LEU A 13 -2.26 5.03 -7.60
N LYS A 14 -2.86 4.92 -8.79
CA LYS A 14 -4.31 5.00 -8.97
C LYS A 14 -5.04 3.92 -8.17
N ALA A 15 -4.55 2.68 -8.21
CA ALA A 15 -5.14 1.56 -7.48
C ALA A 15 -5.06 1.75 -5.95
N LEU A 16 -3.91 2.21 -5.44
CA LEU A 16 -3.75 2.48 -4.01
C LEU A 16 -4.57 3.70 -3.56
N SER A 17 -4.68 4.72 -4.41
CA SER A 17 -5.46 5.94 -4.14
C SER A 17 -6.97 5.71 -4.16
N SER A 18 -7.48 4.76 -4.96
CA SER A 18 -8.92 4.51 -5.08
C SER A 18 -9.55 3.83 -3.87
N ILE A 19 -8.75 3.28 -2.95
CA ILE A 19 -9.24 2.65 -1.72
C ILE A 19 -9.64 3.75 -0.73
N LEU A 20 -10.83 3.65 -0.14
CA LEU A 20 -11.27 4.60 0.89
C LEU A 20 -10.52 4.38 2.20
N PHE A 21 -10.38 5.44 3.02
CA PHE A 21 -9.64 5.34 4.28
C PHE A 21 -10.28 4.31 5.23
N GLU A 22 -11.60 4.22 5.23
CA GLU A 22 -12.39 3.31 6.06
C GLU A 22 -12.27 1.84 5.62
N GLU A 23 -11.83 1.61 4.38
CA GLU A 23 -11.61 0.27 3.80
C GLU A 23 -10.15 -0.20 3.98
N CYS A 24 -9.27 0.67 4.47
CA CYS A 24 -7.88 0.32 4.71
C CYS A 24 -7.72 -0.63 5.91
N TYR A 25 -6.68 -1.46 5.89
CA TYR A 25 -6.31 -2.26 7.06
C TYR A 25 -5.87 -1.34 8.20
N PRO A 26 -6.52 -1.39 9.37
CA PRO A 26 -6.09 -0.59 10.51
C PRO A 26 -4.72 -1.08 11.00
N LEU A 27 -3.84 -0.13 11.29
CA LEU A 27 -2.56 -0.43 11.92
C LEU A 27 -2.78 -0.63 13.42
N SER A 28 -3.06 -1.87 13.80
CA SER A 28 -3.02 -2.29 15.20
C SER A 28 -1.57 -2.61 15.60
N ARG A 29 -1.31 -2.68 16.91
CA ARG A 29 0.01 -3.02 17.46
C ARG A 29 0.57 -4.33 16.88
N ASP A 30 -0.31 -5.29 16.61
CA ASP A 30 0.08 -6.66 16.22
C ASP A 30 -0.07 -6.90 14.70
N PHE A 31 -0.50 -5.87 13.94
CA PHE A 31 -0.69 -5.88 12.48
C PHE A 31 -1.49 -7.08 11.92
N GLU A 32 -2.30 -7.75 12.75
CA GLU A 32 -3.08 -8.92 12.36
C GLU A 32 -3.95 -8.72 11.11
N PRO A 33 -4.62 -7.54 10.93
CA PRO A 33 -5.44 -7.31 9.74
C PRO A 33 -4.63 -7.24 8.45
N VAL A 34 -3.35 -6.87 8.52
CA VAL A 34 -2.50 -6.72 7.34
C VAL A 34 -2.24 -8.10 6.72
N PRO A 35 -2.41 -8.28 5.41
CA PRO A 35 -2.21 -9.58 4.77
C PRO A 35 -0.72 -10.02 4.78
N SER A 36 -0.48 -11.33 4.79
CA SER A 36 0.86 -11.92 4.81
C SER A 36 1.34 -12.40 3.43
N ASN A 37 0.82 -11.81 2.35
CA ASN A 37 1.15 -12.14 0.97
C ASN A 37 2.13 -11.11 0.35
N PRO A 38 2.72 -11.39 -0.83
CA PRO A 38 3.48 -10.42 -1.59
C PRO A 38 2.59 -9.31 -2.19
N GLY A 39 3.11 -8.09 -2.29
CA GLY A 39 2.43 -7.01 -2.99
C GLY A 39 3.00 -5.62 -2.73
N PHE A 40 2.29 -4.62 -3.26
CA PHE A 40 2.47 -3.21 -2.91
C PHE A 40 1.54 -2.83 -1.76
N TYR A 41 1.95 -1.86 -0.95
CA TYR A 41 1.14 -1.29 0.11
C TYR A 41 1.34 0.22 0.17
N ALA A 42 0.37 0.92 0.74
CA ALA A 42 0.46 2.34 1.04
C ALA A 42 0.14 2.61 2.51
N PHE A 43 0.88 3.53 3.12
CA PHE A 43 0.45 4.16 4.36
C PHE A 43 -0.44 5.35 4.04
N ARG A 44 -1.61 5.40 4.69
CA ARG A 44 -2.62 6.41 4.46
C ARG A 44 -2.95 7.14 5.77
N TYR A 45 -3.07 8.45 5.68
CA TYR A 45 -3.60 9.30 6.74
C TYR A 45 -4.78 10.08 6.16
N ARG A 46 -6.00 9.69 6.53
CA ARG A 46 -7.24 10.22 5.94
C ARG A 46 -7.19 10.08 4.40
N ASP A 47 -7.21 11.20 3.68
CA ASP A 47 -7.23 11.23 2.22
C ASP A 47 -5.82 11.24 1.59
N GLU A 48 -4.76 11.24 2.40
CA GLU A 48 -3.39 11.37 1.93
C GLU A 48 -2.62 10.05 1.99
N ILE A 49 -1.94 9.69 0.89
CA ILE A 49 -0.91 8.64 0.88
C ILE A 49 0.41 9.23 1.32
N LEU A 50 0.96 8.73 2.42
CA LEU A 50 2.22 9.20 3.00
C LEU A 50 3.44 8.44 2.45
N TYR A 51 3.24 7.17 2.09
CA TYR A 51 4.33 6.29 1.65
C TYR A 51 3.77 5.12 0.85
N ILE A 52 4.51 4.67 -0.15
CA ILE A 52 4.24 3.45 -0.92
C ILE A 52 5.46 2.53 -0.81
N GLY A 53 5.22 1.26 -0.51
CA GLY A 53 6.26 0.25 -0.44
C GLY A 53 5.87 -1.05 -1.13
N ILE A 54 6.83 -1.96 -1.20
CA ILE A 54 6.67 -3.32 -1.72
C ILE A 54 7.21 -4.33 -0.68
N GLY A 55 6.63 -5.52 -0.62
CA GLY A 55 7.15 -6.60 0.22
C GLY A 55 6.72 -7.97 -0.28
N ASN A 56 7.55 -8.99 -0.03
CA ASN A 56 7.22 -10.41 -0.29
C ASN A 56 6.29 -10.99 0.77
N ASN A 57 6.15 -10.31 1.89
CA ASN A 57 5.17 -10.58 2.94
C ASN A 57 4.86 -9.22 3.58
N LEU A 58 3.68 -8.67 3.30
CA LEU A 58 3.33 -7.32 3.73
C LEU A 58 3.34 -7.20 5.26
N ARG A 59 2.71 -8.13 5.98
CA ARG A 59 2.70 -8.12 7.46
C ARG A 59 4.10 -8.11 8.08
N ARG A 60 5.06 -8.89 7.55
CA ARG A 60 6.44 -8.97 8.07
C ARG A 60 7.30 -7.73 7.79
N ARG A 61 6.80 -6.73 7.05
CA ARG A 61 7.49 -5.44 6.90
C ARG A 61 7.38 -4.57 8.16
N PHE A 62 6.46 -4.91 9.04
CA PHE A 62 6.20 -4.19 10.28
C PHE A 62 6.83 -4.96 11.46
N PRO A 63 7.52 -4.25 12.37
CA PRO A 63 8.24 -4.84 13.50
C PRO A 63 7.30 -5.46 14.55
#